data_AF-A0A6M1NRV7-F1
#
_entry.id   AF-A0A6M1NRV7-F1
#
_cell.length_a   1.000
_cell.length_b   1.000
_cell.length_c   1.000
_cell.angle_alpha   90.00
_cell.angle_beta   90.00
_cell.angle_gamma   90.00
#
_symmetry.space_group_name_H-M   'P 1'
#
loop_
_entity.id
_entity.type
_entity.pdbx_description
1 polymer ?
#
loop_
_entity_poly.entity_id
_entity_poly.type
_entity_poly.pdbx_seq_one_letter_code
_entity_poly.pdbx_strand_id
1 'polypeptide(L)'
;MKKLISLCACLIALTTVAFAQENIKPAKAGVHYGKAINNKNAISVQKLENTLKSKKEYTGKIEGEVIGVCKKKGCFLTLKREGQEEPIMVRFKDYGYFVPTDIVGKTVVLEGKAKVKELSVKQLQHNAEDAGKSAEEIAKITQPKTDINIVADGVLVVK
;
A
#
# COMPACT_ATOMS: atom_id res chain seq x y z
N MET A 1 51.45 -5.85 37.51
CA MET A 1 50.19 -5.07 37.51
C MET A 1 50.08 -4.10 36.31
N LYS A 2 50.27 -4.57 35.06
CA LYS A 2 50.10 -3.73 33.85
C LYS A 2 49.45 -4.44 32.66
N LYS A 3 48.98 -5.69 32.83
CA LYS A 3 48.37 -6.50 31.74
C LYS A 3 46.87 -6.78 31.95
N LEU A 4 46.20 -6.00 32.80
CA LEU A 4 44.80 -6.21 33.17
C LEU A 4 43.88 -5.02 32.82
N ILE A 5 44.32 -4.13 31.92
CA ILE A 5 43.53 -2.97 31.50
C ILE A 5 43.07 -3.07 30.03
N SER A 6 43.58 -4.04 29.26
CA SER A 6 43.31 -4.10 27.81
C SER A 6 42.12 -4.98 27.39
N LEU A 7 41.34 -5.54 28.34
CA LEU A 7 40.28 -6.51 28.04
C LEU A 7 38.87 -6.06 28.47
N CYS A 8 38.62 -4.76 28.59
CA CYS A 8 37.27 -4.22 28.82
C CYS A 8 36.75 -3.30 27.71
N ALA A 9 37.54 -2.98 26.68
CA ALA A 9 37.14 -2.02 25.66
C ALA A 9 36.39 -2.63 24.45
N CYS A 10 36.33 -3.96 24.31
CA CYS A 10 35.67 -4.62 23.16
C CYS A 10 34.26 -5.16 23.45
N LEU A 11 33.74 -5.06 24.68
CA LEU A 11 32.44 -5.63 25.05
C LEU A 11 31.30 -4.60 25.18
N ILE A 12 31.53 -3.32 24.91
CA ILE A 12 30.51 -2.26 25.07
C ILE A 12 29.85 -1.85 23.74
N ALA A 13 30.31 -2.35 22.58
CA ALA A 13 29.79 -1.93 21.28
C ALA A 13 28.63 -2.78 20.72
N LEU A 14 28.09 -3.75 21.46
CA LEU A 14 27.14 -4.74 20.94
C LEU A 14 25.68 -4.61 21.42
N THR A 15 25.30 -3.57 22.17
CA THR A 15 23.98 -3.52 22.82
C THR A 15 23.01 -2.43 22.33
N THR A 16 23.31 -1.69 21.26
CA THR A 16 22.36 -0.70 20.69
C THR A 16 21.83 -1.12 19.32
N VAL A 17 21.33 -2.35 19.20
CA VAL A 17 20.32 -2.69 18.17
C VAL A 17 19.05 -3.15 18.87
N ALA A 18 18.67 -2.43 19.93
CA ALA A 18 17.39 -2.60 20.58
C ALA A 18 16.30 -1.92 19.72
N PHE A 19 15.61 -2.75 18.93
CA PHE A 19 14.22 -2.54 18.52
C PHE A 19 13.85 -1.13 18.01
N ALA A 20 14.16 -0.87 16.73
CA ALA A 20 13.33 0.01 15.90
C ALA A 20 11.98 -0.66 15.56
N GLN A 21 11.30 -1.27 16.53
CA GLN A 21 9.90 -1.62 16.38
C GLN A 21 9.13 -0.30 16.44
N GLU A 22 8.89 0.30 15.27
CA GLU A 22 7.92 1.37 15.15
C GLU A 22 6.63 0.89 15.82
N ASN A 23 6.27 1.52 16.93
CA ASN A 23 4.94 1.37 17.51
C ASN A 23 3.97 2.03 16.52
N ILE A 24 3.44 1.22 15.60
CA ILE A 24 2.45 1.65 14.62
C ILE A 24 1.23 2.14 15.41
N LYS A 25 0.90 3.42 15.25
CA LYS A 25 -0.25 4.04 15.93
C LYS A 25 -1.55 3.36 15.46
N PRO A 26 -2.55 3.17 16.33
CA PRO A 26 -3.87 2.68 15.92
C PRO A 26 -4.54 3.61 14.89
N ALA A 27 -5.38 3.06 14.00
CA ALA A 27 -6.05 3.81 12.94
C ALA A 27 -7.24 4.66 13.43
N LYS A 28 -6.95 5.63 14.30
CA LYS A 28 -7.91 6.65 14.74
C LYS A 28 -7.95 7.82 13.77
N ALA A 29 -9.10 8.49 13.66
CA ALA A 29 -9.23 9.71 12.88
C ALA A 29 -8.17 10.75 13.27
N GLY A 30 -7.55 11.38 12.28
CA GLY A 30 -6.44 12.33 12.44
C GLY A 30 -5.05 11.70 12.50
N VAL A 31 -4.94 10.37 12.53
CA VAL A 31 -3.63 9.70 12.53
C VAL A 31 -3.03 9.71 11.12
N HIS A 32 -1.71 9.95 11.07
CA HIS A 32 -0.91 9.93 9.85
C HIS A 32 0.07 8.75 9.84
N TYR A 33 0.29 8.21 8.65
CA TYR A 33 1.36 7.24 8.36
C TYR A 33 2.19 7.74 7.17
N GLY A 34 3.52 7.59 7.25
CA GLY A 34 4.44 8.18 6.27
C GLY A 34 4.47 9.70 6.38
N LYS A 35 4.50 10.38 5.22
CA LYS A 35 4.49 11.84 5.15
C LYS A 35 3.18 12.40 5.75
N ALA A 36 3.28 13.40 6.63
CA ALA A 36 2.12 14.14 7.10
C ALA A 36 1.46 14.93 5.96
N ILE A 37 0.14 14.84 5.83
CA ILE A 37 -0.65 15.42 4.75
C ILE A 37 -1.94 16.06 5.28
N ASN A 38 -2.68 16.78 4.44
CA ASN A 38 -4.03 17.23 4.74
C ASN A 38 -5.04 16.61 3.77
N ASN A 39 -6.34 16.74 4.06
CA ASN A 39 -7.42 16.23 3.21
C ASN A 39 -7.87 17.22 2.10
N LYS A 40 -7.24 18.39 1.97
CA LYS A 40 -7.64 19.39 0.98
C LYS A 40 -7.35 18.90 -0.45
N ASN A 41 -8.31 19.13 -1.34
CA ASN A 41 -8.27 18.77 -2.76
C ASN A 41 -8.16 17.26 -3.04
N ALA A 42 -8.53 16.41 -2.08
CA ALA A 42 -8.63 14.98 -2.33
C ALA A 42 -9.75 14.68 -3.34
N ILE A 43 -9.48 13.79 -4.29
CA ILE A 43 -10.49 13.27 -5.21
C ILE A 43 -10.96 11.89 -4.75
N SER A 44 -12.22 11.53 -5.01
CA SER A 44 -12.70 10.18 -4.74
C SER A 44 -12.00 9.14 -5.64
N VAL A 45 -12.04 7.86 -5.23
CA VAL A 45 -11.64 6.73 -6.08
C VAL A 45 -12.36 6.78 -7.44
N GLN A 46 -13.66 7.06 -7.46
CA GLN A 46 -14.43 7.17 -8.70
C GLN A 46 -13.91 8.28 -9.64
N LYS A 47 -13.56 9.45 -9.08
CA LYS A 47 -12.99 10.56 -9.85
C LYS A 47 -11.57 10.24 -10.32
N LEU A 48 -10.79 9.50 -9.53
CA LEU A 48 -9.48 8.99 -9.95
C LEU A 48 -9.62 8.08 -11.17
N GLU A 49 -10.53 7.11 -11.14
CA GLU A 49 -10.77 6.19 -12.27
C GLU A 49 -11.16 6.95 -13.54
N ASN A 50 -12.09 7.90 -13.42
CA ASN A 50 -12.48 8.75 -14.55
C ASN A 50 -11.32 9.61 -15.08
N THR A 51 -10.48 10.14 -14.18
CA THR A 51 -9.25 10.86 -14.58
C THR A 51 -8.32 9.93 -15.35
N LEU A 52 -8.16 8.70 -14.88
CA LEU A 52 -7.23 7.72 -15.45
C LEU A 52 -7.66 7.16 -16.82
N LYS A 53 -8.95 7.27 -17.19
CA LYS A 53 -9.44 6.97 -18.54
C LYS A 53 -8.84 7.89 -19.61
N SER A 54 -8.54 9.14 -19.26
CA SER A 54 -7.99 10.14 -20.18
C SER A 54 -6.50 10.42 -19.96
N LYS A 55 -6.01 10.25 -18.74
CA LYS A 55 -4.61 10.45 -18.37
C LYS A 55 -4.04 9.15 -17.83
N LYS A 56 -2.94 8.64 -18.37
CA LYS A 56 -2.36 7.37 -17.88
C LYS A 56 -1.84 7.42 -16.44
N GLU A 57 -1.67 8.63 -15.88
CA GLU A 57 -1.16 8.87 -14.53
C GLU A 57 -1.88 10.02 -13.85
N TYR A 58 -1.98 9.96 -12.52
CA TYR A 58 -2.44 11.03 -11.65
C TYR A 58 -1.48 11.17 -10.46
N THR A 59 -1.17 12.40 -10.08
CA THR A 59 -0.40 12.72 -8.87
C THR A 59 -1.19 13.69 -8.03
N GLY A 60 -1.43 13.37 -6.76
CA GLY A 60 -2.26 14.17 -5.88
C GLY A 60 -2.84 13.38 -4.73
N LYS A 61 -3.98 13.84 -4.20
CA LYS A 61 -4.63 13.23 -3.05
C LYS A 61 -5.88 12.48 -3.45
N ILE A 62 -6.04 11.27 -2.91
CA ILE A 62 -7.15 10.37 -3.21
C ILE A 62 -7.81 10.00 -1.89
N GLU A 63 -9.13 10.06 -1.82
CA GLU A 63 -9.92 9.61 -0.68
C GLU A 63 -10.61 8.28 -1.02
N GLY A 64 -10.55 7.33 -0.09
CA GLY A 64 -11.18 6.01 -0.27
C GLY A 64 -11.37 5.24 1.03
N GLU A 65 -12.30 4.28 0.98
CA GLU A 65 -12.55 3.29 2.04
C GLU A 65 -11.54 2.14 1.91
N VAL A 66 -10.85 1.82 3.00
CA VAL A 66 -9.91 0.69 3.04
C VAL A 66 -10.68 -0.59 3.29
N ILE A 67 -10.53 -1.59 2.41
CA ILE A 67 -11.19 -2.89 2.53
C ILE A 67 -10.22 -4.05 2.73
N GLY A 68 -8.92 -3.76 2.75
CA GLY A 68 -7.88 -4.77 2.94
C GLY A 68 -6.53 -4.16 3.27
N VAL A 69 -5.70 -4.96 3.92
CA VAL A 69 -4.35 -4.61 4.36
C VAL A 69 -3.51 -5.87 4.46
N CYS A 70 -2.20 -5.76 4.24
CA CYS A 70 -1.27 -6.85 4.50
C CYS A 70 -1.27 -7.21 6.00
N LYS A 71 -1.89 -8.33 6.38
CA LYS A 71 -1.99 -8.75 7.79
C LYS A 71 -0.65 -9.04 8.46
N LYS A 72 0.40 -9.33 7.68
CA LYS A 72 1.73 -9.67 8.22
C LYS A 72 2.48 -8.45 8.75
N LYS A 73 2.57 -7.40 7.94
CA LYS A 73 3.43 -6.23 8.22
C LYS A 73 2.76 -4.89 7.94
N GLY A 74 1.54 -4.88 7.40
CA GLY A 74 0.87 -3.63 7.03
C GLY A 74 1.61 -2.85 5.95
N CYS A 75 2.24 -3.54 4.98
CA CYS A 75 3.07 -2.90 3.93
C CYS A 75 2.31 -2.44 2.68
N PHE A 76 1.03 -2.78 2.58
CA PHE A 76 0.11 -2.30 1.56
C PHE A 76 -1.31 -2.31 2.12
N LEU A 77 -2.18 -1.53 1.48
CA LEU A 77 -3.62 -1.55 1.69
C LEU A 77 -4.37 -1.62 0.36
N THR A 78 -5.67 -1.88 0.40
CA THR A 78 -6.53 -1.87 -0.77
C THR A 78 -7.74 -0.97 -0.58
N LEU A 79 -8.02 -0.12 -1.57
CA LEU A 79 -9.19 0.76 -1.57
C LEU A 79 -10.36 0.11 -2.29
N LYS A 80 -11.55 0.35 -1.75
CA LYS A 80 -12.82 -0.06 -2.33
C LYS A 80 -13.08 0.64 -3.66
N ARG A 81 -13.70 -0.09 -4.57
CA ARG A 81 -14.22 0.41 -5.85
C ARG A 81 -15.73 0.18 -5.88
N GLU A 82 -16.41 0.91 -6.76
CA GLU A 82 -17.84 0.71 -6.98
C GLU A 82 -18.09 -0.59 -7.77
N GLY A 83 -19.27 -1.19 -7.57
CA GLY A 83 -19.67 -2.40 -8.29
C GLY A 83 -18.88 -3.65 -7.92
N GLN A 84 -18.56 -4.46 -8.93
CA GLN A 84 -17.84 -5.74 -8.79
C GLN A 84 -16.37 -5.63 -9.20
N GLU A 85 -15.82 -4.42 -9.21
CA GLU A 85 -14.43 -4.21 -9.62
C GLU A 85 -13.43 -4.59 -8.52
N GLU A 86 -12.31 -5.18 -8.92
CA GLU A 86 -11.24 -5.58 -7.99
C GLU A 86 -10.66 -4.37 -7.25
N PRO A 87 -10.39 -4.46 -5.93
CA PRO A 87 -9.87 -3.36 -5.12
C PRO A 87 -8.57 -2.75 -5.67
N ILE A 88 -8.39 -1.44 -5.49
CA ILE A 88 -7.16 -0.76 -5.91
C ILE A 88 -6.06 -1.02 -4.87
N MET A 89 -4.95 -1.63 -5.29
CA MET A 89 -3.80 -1.83 -4.41
C MET A 89 -2.98 -0.54 -4.25
N VAL A 90 -2.73 -0.18 -3.00
CA VAL A 90 -1.89 0.96 -2.60
C VAL A 90 -0.65 0.42 -1.89
N ARG A 91 0.52 0.69 -2.47
CA ARG A 91 1.82 0.43 -1.85
C ARG A 91 2.39 1.71 -1.26
N PHE A 92 3.24 1.57 -0.25
CA PHE A 92 3.89 2.69 0.39
C PHE A 92 5.25 2.94 -0.24
N LYS A 93 5.54 4.22 -0.52
CA LYS A 93 6.77 4.63 -1.18
C LYS A 93 8.00 4.12 -0.42
N ASP A 94 8.94 3.56 -1.17
CA ASP A 94 10.21 3.03 -0.67
C ASP A 94 10.06 2.01 0.47
N TYR A 95 8.87 1.41 0.63
CA TYR A 95 8.55 0.55 1.78
C TYR A 95 8.80 1.28 3.12
N GLY A 96 8.66 2.61 3.14
CA GLY A 96 9.18 3.47 4.19
C GLY A 96 8.29 3.63 5.42
N TYR A 97 7.08 3.05 5.42
CA TYR A 97 6.17 3.05 6.57
C TYR A 97 5.16 1.92 6.49
N PHE A 98 4.47 1.69 7.61
CA PHE A 98 3.46 0.65 7.76
C PHE A 98 2.17 1.21 8.36
N VAL A 99 1.07 0.51 8.10
CA VAL A 99 -0.25 0.82 8.67
C VAL A 99 -0.76 -0.36 9.51
N PRO A 100 -1.54 -0.10 10.58
CA PRO A 100 -2.05 -1.16 11.44
C PRO A 100 -3.20 -1.91 10.76
N THR A 101 -3.53 -3.11 11.23
CA THR A 101 -4.61 -3.91 10.63
C THR A 101 -6.00 -3.36 10.91
N ASP A 102 -6.17 -2.56 11.96
CA ASP A 102 -7.43 -1.89 12.32
C ASP A 102 -7.78 -0.71 11.39
N ILE A 103 -6.96 -0.44 10.37
CA ILE A 103 -7.27 0.50 9.29
C ILE A 103 -8.34 -0.02 8.33
N VAL A 104 -8.63 -1.33 8.33
CA VAL A 104 -9.70 -1.90 7.49
C VAL A 104 -11.05 -1.36 7.95
N GLY A 105 -11.87 -0.91 7.00
CA GLY A 105 -13.15 -0.23 7.24
C GLY A 105 -13.04 1.28 7.46
N LYS A 106 -11.81 1.83 7.51
CA LYS A 106 -11.57 3.26 7.67
C LYS A 106 -11.62 4.00 6.34
N THR A 107 -12.03 5.26 6.38
CA THR A 107 -11.84 6.18 5.26
C THR A 107 -10.51 6.90 5.43
N VAL A 108 -9.70 6.88 4.38
CA VAL A 108 -8.37 7.48 4.37
C VAL A 108 -8.22 8.45 3.20
N VAL A 109 -7.37 9.46 3.40
CA VAL A 109 -6.78 10.23 2.31
C VAL A 109 -5.34 9.79 2.14
N LEU A 110 -4.95 9.47 0.91
CA LEU A 110 -3.57 9.18 0.51
C LEU A 110 -3.06 10.26 -0.43
N GLU A 111 -1.83 10.72 -0.21
CA GLU A 111 -1.09 11.54 -1.19
C GLU A 111 -0.09 10.66 -1.91
N GLY A 112 -0.05 10.72 -3.24
CA GLY A 112 0.92 9.97 -4.02
C GLY A 112 0.64 9.94 -5.51
N LYS A 113 1.15 8.89 -6.16
CA LYS A 113 1.08 8.70 -7.61
C LYS A 113 0.26 7.46 -7.95
N ALA A 114 -0.76 7.63 -8.78
CA ALA A 114 -1.57 6.57 -9.36
C ALA A 114 -1.22 6.39 -10.84
N LYS A 115 -1.11 5.15 -11.30
CA LYS A 115 -0.87 4.81 -12.71
C LYS A 115 -1.76 3.65 -13.16
N VAL A 116 -2.17 3.73 -14.42
CA VAL A 116 -2.79 2.61 -15.13
C VAL A 116 -1.72 1.60 -15.52
N LYS A 117 -1.95 0.32 -15.19
CA LYS A 117 -1.18 -0.82 -15.66
C LYS A 117 -2.10 -1.71 -16.47
N GLU A 118 -1.78 -1.88 -17.75
CA GLU A 118 -2.49 -2.83 -18.60
C GLU A 118 -1.89 -4.23 -18.42
N LEU A 119 -2.74 -5.22 -18.22
CA LEU A 119 -2.40 -6.64 -18.24
C LEU A 119 -2.94 -7.25 -19.53
N SER A 120 -2.04 -7.77 -20.35
CA SER A 120 -2.42 -8.45 -21.59
C SER A 120 -3.19 -9.74 -21.29
N VAL A 121 -4.02 -10.16 -22.24
CA VAL A 121 -4.76 -11.44 -22.16
C VAL A 121 -3.83 -12.60 -21.81
N LYS A 122 -2.67 -12.69 -22.48
CA LYS A 122 -1.67 -13.73 -22.22
C LYS A 122 -1.16 -13.72 -20.78
N GLN A 123 -0.86 -12.54 -20.23
CA GLN A 123 -0.41 -12.43 -18.84
C GLN A 123 -1.51 -12.86 -17.86
N LEU A 124 -2.76 -12.47 -18.14
CA LEU A 124 -3.90 -12.82 -17.30
C LEU A 124 -4.19 -14.32 -17.32
N GLN A 125 -4.07 -14.96 -18.49
CA GLN A 125 -4.20 -16.41 -18.65
C GLN A 125 -3.11 -17.14 -17.88
N HIS A 126 -1.84 -16.74 -18.03
CA HIS A 126 -0.74 -17.34 -17.28
C HIS A 126 -0.91 -17.18 -15.76
N ASN A 127 -1.29 -15.98 -15.28
CA ASN A 127 -1.57 -15.75 -13.87
C ASN A 127 -2.72 -16.65 -13.35
N ALA A 128 -3.71 -16.96 -14.20
CA ALA A 128 -4.83 -17.82 -13.84
C ALA A 128 -4.43 -19.30 -13.80
N GLU A 129 -3.55 -19.73 -14.71
CA GLU A 129 -2.92 -21.06 -14.69
C GLU A 129 -2.12 -21.26 -13.40
N ASP A 130 -1.26 -20.29 -13.04
CA ASP A 130 -0.46 -20.32 -11.81
C ASP A 130 -1.34 -20.31 -10.55
N ALA A 131 -2.50 -19.66 -10.62
CA ALA A 131 -3.49 -19.65 -9.55
C ALA A 131 -4.34 -20.95 -9.48
N GLY A 132 -4.13 -21.91 -10.39
CA GLY A 132 -4.83 -23.19 -10.42
C GLY A 132 -6.28 -23.09 -10.90
N LYS A 133 -6.63 -22.08 -11.70
CA LYS A 133 -7.99 -21.95 -12.26
C LYS A 133 -8.26 -23.01 -13.33
N SER A 134 -9.53 -23.31 -13.56
CA SER A 134 -9.95 -24.26 -14.59
C SER A 134 -9.69 -23.73 -16.01
N ALA A 135 -9.52 -24.63 -16.98
CA ALA A 135 -9.36 -24.26 -18.40
C ALA A 135 -10.54 -23.43 -18.92
N GLU A 136 -11.75 -23.70 -18.44
CA GLU A 136 -12.97 -22.96 -18.78
C GLU A 136 -12.94 -21.51 -18.27
N GLU A 137 -12.38 -21.27 -17.08
CA GLU A 137 -12.19 -19.91 -16.55
C GLU A 137 -11.09 -19.15 -17.29
N ILE A 138 -10.00 -19.83 -17.65
CA ILE A 138 -8.91 -19.24 -18.42
C ILE A 138 -9.39 -18.85 -19.82
N ALA A 139 -10.21 -19.68 -20.46
CA ALA A 139 -10.79 -19.41 -21.79
C ALA A 139 -11.72 -18.18 -21.80
N LYS A 140 -12.31 -17.81 -20.66
CA LYS A 140 -13.14 -16.59 -20.53
C LYS A 140 -12.31 -15.31 -20.50
N ILE A 141 -10.99 -15.39 -20.30
CA ILE A 141 -10.09 -14.24 -20.33
C ILE A 141 -9.79 -13.91 -21.79
N THR A 142 -10.62 -13.08 -22.42
CA THR A 142 -10.51 -12.71 -23.84
C THR A 142 -10.15 -11.25 -24.08
N GLN A 143 -10.15 -10.42 -23.02
CA GLN A 143 -9.86 -8.99 -23.10
C GLN A 143 -8.75 -8.61 -22.11
N PRO A 144 -7.90 -7.62 -22.46
CA PRO A 144 -6.93 -7.07 -21.53
C PRO A 144 -7.66 -6.45 -20.33
N LYS A 145 -7.00 -6.46 -19.18
CA LYS A 145 -7.53 -5.87 -17.95
C LYS A 145 -6.68 -4.66 -17.58
N THR A 146 -7.34 -3.56 -17.28
CA THR A 146 -6.70 -2.39 -16.70
C THR A 146 -6.71 -2.51 -15.19
N ASP A 147 -5.53 -2.39 -14.59
CA ASP A 147 -5.32 -2.30 -13.15
C ASP A 147 -4.81 -0.90 -12.77
N ILE A 148 -5.12 -0.45 -11.55
CA ILE A 148 -4.66 0.83 -11.02
C ILE A 148 -3.68 0.54 -9.90
N ASN A 149 -2.44 1.00 -10.05
CA ASN A 149 -1.44 0.91 -8.99
C ASN A 149 -1.19 2.30 -8.39
N ILE A 150 -1.29 2.38 -7.06
CA ILE A 150 -1.01 3.61 -6.33
C ILE A 150 0.25 3.41 -5.47
N VAL A 151 1.15 4.38 -5.52
CA VAL A 151 2.27 4.52 -4.58
C VAL A 151 2.03 5.76 -3.73
N ALA A 152 1.82 5.56 -2.43
CA ALA A 152 1.50 6.64 -1.49
C ALA A 152 2.74 7.11 -0.72
N ASP A 153 2.97 8.43 -0.71
CA ASP A 153 3.96 9.10 0.13
C ASP A 153 3.48 9.22 1.59
N GLY A 154 2.16 9.32 1.80
CA GLY A 154 1.56 9.39 3.12
C GLY A 154 0.07 9.09 3.13
N VAL A 155 -0.44 8.71 4.30
CA VAL A 155 -1.84 8.34 4.55
C VAL A 155 -2.35 9.10 5.78
N LEU A 156 -3.54 9.68 5.68
CA LEU A 156 -4.29 10.30 6.78
C LEU A 156 -5.59 9.50 6.99
N VAL A 157 -5.85 9.04 8.21
CA VAL A 157 -7.14 8.46 8.59
C VAL A 157 -8.15 9.58 8.84
N VAL A 158 -9.25 9.57 8.10
CA VAL A 158 -10.31 10.58 8.22
C VAL A 158 -11.45 10.09 9.11
N LYS A 159 -11.83 8.81 9.02
CA LYS A 159 -12.97 8.22 9.72
C LYS A 159 -12.72 6.75 10.03
#